data_AF-A0A1Y2NU52-F1
#
_entry.id   AF-A0A1Y2NU52-F1
#
_cell.length_a   1.000
_cell.length_b   1.000
_cell.length_c   1.000
_cell.angle_alpha   90.00
_cell.angle_beta   90.00
_cell.angle_gamma   90.00
#
_symmetry.space_group_name_H-M   'P 1'
#
loop_
_entity.id
_entity.type
_entity.pdbx_description
1 polymer ?
#
loop_
_entity_poly.entity_id
_entity_poly.type
_entity_poly.pdbx_seq_one_letter_code
_entity_poly.pdbx_strand_id
1 'polypeptide(L)'
;MSDQRLFRMSDQRLFRMSDHEDLPPFELAFPGPLRDRLVAAVLTGAKTATTGLLAGYEAEGEPLPEPGDRSALVDSAGRAVAVVEVTGVRVLPLGEVDPRHAVDEGEGHRTVAEWRDAHERFWHGEAMRAALGDPGFTVDDTTRVVLERFRVVGEPDPVTAAVAGELRLLEPAVRASRAEAERLLDPEFTEVGASGRRWTRDAMLAALPGDAAAPGAPPCRASGMAGVLLAPGLVHLTFETVAGGRRARRSSLWRRSPDGTGAPWRLYHHQGTPVPDGTP
;
A
#
# COMPACT_ATOMS: atom_id res chain seq x y z
N MET A 1 8.33 -12.66 57.77
CA MET A 1 9.66 -12.66 57.13
C MET A 1 9.50 -13.31 55.78
N SER A 2 9.80 -12.53 54.74
CA SER A 2 9.20 -12.63 53.41
C SER A 2 9.52 -13.88 52.62
N ASP A 3 8.47 -14.35 51.98
CA ASP A 3 8.36 -15.45 51.04
C ASP A 3 8.81 -15.02 49.63
N GLN A 4 9.43 -15.94 48.90
CA GLN A 4 10.03 -15.75 47.60
C GLN A 4 8.94 -15.53 46.54
N ARG A 5 8.79 -14.29 46.04
CA ARG A 5 8.03 -14.03 44.81
C ARG A 5 8.94 -14.13 43.59
N LEU A 6 8.82 -15.29 42.92
CA LEU A 6 9.05 -15.49 41.50
C LEU A 6 8.40 -14.33 40.73
N PHE A 7 9.20 -13.45 40.13
CA PHE A 7 8.70 -12.40 39.26
C PHE A 7 8.36 -13.03 37.91
N ARG A 8 7.06 -13.27 37.71
CA ARG A 8 6.45 -13.77 36.48
C ARG A 8 6.58 -12.70 35.39
N MET A 9 7.64 -12.74 34.59
CA MET A 9 7.75 -12.00 33.32
C MET A 9 7.23 -12.88 32.18
N SER A 10 5.91 -13.03 32.09
CA SER A 10 5.26 -13.69 30.95
C SER A 10 3.98 -12.93 30.63
N ASP A 11 4.08 -11.99 29.68
CA ASP A 11 3.09 -11.76 28.61
C ASP A 11 3.50 -10.54 27.78
N GLN A 12 4.56 -10.71 26.98
CA GLN A 12 4.64 -9.99 25.72
C GLN A 12 4.29 -11.02 24.66
N ARG A 13 3.06 -10.92 24.15
CA ARG A 13 2.49 -11.81 23.16
C ARG A 13 3.46 -11.90 21.98
N LEU A 14 4.01 -13.10 21.78
CA LEU A 14 4.38 -13.60 20.48
C LEU A 14 3.12 -13.54 19.61
N PHE A 15 2.95 -12.45 18.86
CA PHE A 15 2.01 -12.41 17.75
C PHE A 15 2.56 -13.40 16.72
N ARG A 16 1.93 -14.56 16.64
CA ARG A 16 2.43 -15.68 15.82
C ARG A 16 1.86 -15.46 14.41
N MET A 17 2.67 -15.71 13.37
CA MET A 17 2.19 -15.73 11.97
C MET A 17 0.91 -16.58 11.77
N SER A 18 0.64 -17.50 12.71
CA SER A 18 -0.56 -18.33 12.86
C SER A 18 -1.88 -17.55 13.01
N ASP A 19 -1.86 -16.29 13.48
CA ASP A 19 -3.10 -15.53 13.70
C ASP A 19 -3.73 -15.00 12.39
N HIS A 20 -2.99 -15.06 11.27
CA HIS A 20 -3.46 -14.62 9.96
C HIS A 20 -4.11 -15.74 9.14
N GLU A 21 -3.63 -16.97 9.27
CA GLU A 21 -4.02 -18.08 8.38
C GLU A 21 -5.45 -18.58 8.59
N ASP A 22 -6.02 -18.31 9.77
CA ASP A 22 -7.40 -18.71 10.12
C ASP A 22 -8.45 -17.64 9.78
N LEU A 23 -8.04 -16.46 9.30
CA LEU A 23 -8.97 -15.38 8.93
C LEU A 23 -9.40 -15.49 7.47
N PRO A 24 -10.64 -15.07 7.13
CA PRO A 24 -11.06 -14.98 5.74
C PRO A 24 -10.13 -14.03 4.96
N PRO A 25 -9.83 -14.32 3.68
CA PRO A 25 -8.98 -13.47 2.88
C PRO A 25 -9.64 -12.12 2.61
N PHE A 26 -8.87 -11.04 2.70
CA PHE A 26 -9.22 -9.70 2.26
C PHE A 26 -8.51 -9.43 0.94
N GLU A 27 -9.25 -9.58 -0.15
CA GLU A 27 -8.74 -9.49 -1.50
C GLU A 27 -9.01 -8.12 -2.11
N LEU A 28 -7.96 -7.49 -2.65
CA LEU A 28 -8.08 -6.21 -3.36
C LEU A 28 -7.80 -6.43 -4.84
N ALA A 29 -8.83 -6.27 -5.68
CA ALA A 29 -8.78 -6.57 -7.12
C ALA A 29 -8.29 -8.00 -7.42
N PHE A 30 -8.10 -8.33 -8.70
CA PHE A 30 -7.52 -9.62 -9.10
C PHE A 30 -6.00 -9.66 -8.86
N PRO A 31 -5.39 -10.86 -8.68
CA PRO A 31 -3.96 -11.01 -8.54
C PRO A 31 -3.18 -10.35 -9.69
N GLY A 32 -2.15 -9.58 -9.33
CA GLY A 32 -1.29 -8.87 -10.28
C GLY A 32 -0.90 -7.46 -9.84
N PRO A 33 -0.35 -6.65 -10.76
CA PRO A 33 0.24 -5.34 -10.43
C PRO A 33 -0.73 -4.34 -9.80
N LEU A 34 -2.04 -4.51 -9.97
CA LEU A 34 -3.03 -3.67 -9.28
C LEU A 34 -3.14 -4.08 -7.81
N ARG A 35 -3.39 -5.37 -7.51
CA ARG A 35 -3.45 -5.89 -6.14
C ARG A 35 -2.17 -5.55 -5.36
N ASP A 36 -0.99 -5.72 -5.96
CA ASP A 36 0.29 -5.42 -5.30
C ASP A 36 0.40 -3.95 -4.87
N ARG A 37 -0.07 -3.01 -5.72
CA ARG A 37 -0.10 -1.58 -5.38
C ARG A 37 -1.12 -1.26 -4.29
N LEU A 38 -2.31 -1.88 -4.35
CA LEU A 38 -3.36 -1.70 -3.34
C LEU A 38 -2.92 -2.24 -1.98
N VAL A 39 -2.30 -3.41 -1.95
CA VAL A 39 -1.72 -4.00 -0.73
C VAL A 39 -0.63 -3.10 -0.16
N ALA A 40 0.26 -2.57 -0.99
CA ALA A 40 1.27 -1.61 -0.54
C ALA A 40 0.64 -0.30 0.01
N ALA A 41 -0.46 0.16 -0.59
CA ALA A 41 -1.22 1.30 -0.10
C ALA A 41 -1.78 1.05 1.30
N VAL A 42 -2.34 -0.14 1.55
CA VAL A 42 -2.85 -0.53 2.87
C VAL A 42 -1.72 -0.63 3.89
N LEU A 43 -0.62 -1.31 3.56
CA LEU A 43 0.51 -1.52 4.47
C LEU A 43 1.23 -0.22 4.85
N THR A 44 1.24 0.76 3.95
CA THR A 44 1.77 2.09 4.26
C THR A 44 0.76 2.97 5.00
N GLY A 45 -0.51 2.55 5.12
CA GLY A 45 -1.58 3.31 5.75
C GLY A 45 -2.22 4.38 4.86
N ALA A 46 -1.92 4.38 3.56
CA ALA A 46 -2.53 5.32 2.63
C ALA A 46 -3.93 4.90 2.18
N LYS A 47 -4.18 3.59 2.04
CA LYS A 47 -5.50 3.03 1.74
C LYS A 47 -6.15 2.55 3.02
N THR A 48 -7.27 3.18 3.37
CA THR A 48 -8.09 2.88 4.56
C THR A 48 -9.57 2.72 4.22
N ALA A 49 -9.88 2.73 2.93
CA ALA A 49 -11.21 2.49 2.39
C ALA A 49 -11.13 1.66 1.10
N THR A 50 -12.22 0.96 0.78
CA THR A 50 -12.42 0.24 -0.48
C THR A 50 -13.88 0.34 -0.92
N THR A 51 -14.14 0.11 -2.21
CA THR A 51 -15.48 0.13 -2.79
C THR A 51 -15.77 -1.13 -3.60
N GLY A 52 -16.86 -1.82 -3.25
CA GLY A 52 -17.41 -2.95 -3.99
C GLY A 52 -18.76 -2.62 -4.63
N LEU A 53 -19.19 -3.41 -5.62
CA LEU A 53 -20.55 -3.34 -6.16
C LEU A 53 -21.48 -4.15 -5.27
N LEU A 54 -22.64 -3.60 -4.88
CA LEU A 54 -23.64 -4.37 -4.13
C LEU A 54 -24.08 -5.62 -4.91
N ALA A 55 -24.23 -5.48 -6.23
CA ALA A 55 -24.57 -6.59 -7.12
C ALA A 55 -23.56 -7.76 -7.06
N GLY A 56 -22.29 -7.50 -6.70
CA GLY A 56 -21.29 -8.55 -6.51
C GLY A 56 -21.65 -9.45 -5.31
N TYR A 57 -21.89 -8.84 -4.15
CA TYR A 57 -22.34 -9.57 -2.94
C TYR A 57 -23.63 -10.35 -3.19
N GLU A 58 -24.59 -9.73 -3.88
CA GLU A 58 -25.88 -10.38 -4.21
C GLU A 58 -25.71 -11.59 -5.15
N ALA A 59 -24.83 -11.49 -6.15
CA ALA A 59 -24.57 -12.57 -7.10
C ALA A 59 -23.85 -13.76 -6.45
N GLU A 60 -22.94 -13.50 -5.54
CA GLU A 60 -22.15 -14.53 -4.84
C GLU A 60 -22.87 -15.07 -3.58
N GLY A 61 -23.95 -14.41 -3.15
CA GLY A 61 -24.68 -14.74 -1.93
C GLY A 61 -23.86 -14.44 -0.67
N GLU A 62 -22.90 -13.53 -0.76
CA GLU A 62 -22.03 -13.15 0.35
C GLU A 62 -22.70 -12.07 1.23
N PRO A 63 -22.58 -12.18 2.57
CA PRO A 63 -23.07 -11.13 3.45
C PRO A 63 -22.23 -9.86 3.28
N LEU A 64 -22.87 -8.71 3.47
CA LEU A 64 -22.13 -7.45 3.59
C LEU A 64 -21.26 -7.48 4.85
N PRO A 65 -20.06 -6.88 4.82
CA PRO A 65 -19.20 -6.82 6.00
C PRO A 65 -19.82 -5.97 7.10
N GLU A 66 -19.41 -6.25 8.34
CA GLU A 66 -19.82 -5.53 9.53
C GLU A 66 -18.63 -4.87 10.24
N PRO A 67 -18.80 -3.70 10.87
CA PRO A 67 -17.77 -3.13 11.72
C PRO A 67 -17.32 -4.10 12.82
N GLY A 68 -16.02 -4.37 12.89
CA GLY A 68 -15.41 -5.36 13.78
C GLY A 68 -14.96 -6.63 13.07
N ASP A 69 -15.43 -6.88 11.84
CA ASP A 69 -14.95 -8.01 11.04
C ASP A 69 -13.46 -7.92 10.77
N ARG A 70 -12.80 -9.08 10.82
CA ARG A 70 -11.36 -9.20 10.61
C ARG A 70 -11.04 -10.17 9.51
N SER A 71 -10.11 -9.75 8.65
CA SER A 71 -9.73 -10.51 7.47
C SER A 71 -8.22 -10.40 7.24
N ALA A 72 -7.63 -11.40 6.62
CA ALA A 72 -6.22 -11.43 6.27
C ALA A 72 -5.99 -10.74 4.92
N LEU A 73 -5.31 -9.59 4.91
CA LEU A 73 -4.89 -8.94 3.67
C LEU A 73 -3.96 -9.86 2.90
N VAL A 74 -4.33 -10.24 1.68
CA VAL A 74 -3.55 -11.16 0.83
C VAL A 74 -2.87 -10.45 -0.33
N ASP A 75 -1.61 -10.82 -0.59
CA ASP A 75 -0.87 -10.37 -1.78
C ASP A 75 -1.24 -11.18 -3.03
N SER A 76 -0.66 -10.85 -4.19
CA SER A 76 -0.91 -11.57 -5.44
C SER A 76 -0.38 -13.01 -5.47
N ALA A 77 0.46 -13.39 -4.50
CA ALA A 77 0.92 -14.76 -4.31
C ALA A 77 0.02 -15.55 -3.34
N GLY A 78 -1.08 -14.95 -2.86
CA GLY A 78 -2.00 -15.55 -1.90
C GLY A 78 -1.46 -15.61 -0.47
N ARG A 79 -0.39 -14.86 -0.15
CA ARG A 79 0.19 -14.83 1.18
C ARG A 79 -0.50 -13.77 2.02
N ALA A 80 -0.87 -14.11 3.25
CA ALA A 80 -1.35 -13.14 4.23
C ALA A 80 -0.20 -12.23 4.69
N VAL A 81 -0.37 -10.92 4.55
CA VAL A 81 0.65 -9.90 4.84
C VAL A 81 0.28 -8.94 5.97
N ALA A 82 -0.99 -8.89 6.36
CA ALA A 82 -1.50 -8.14 7.51
C ALA A 82 -2.91 -8.61 7.89
N VAL A 83 -3.39 -8.23 9.09
CA VAL A 83 -4.82 -8.27 9.40
C VAL A 83 -5.42 -6.89 9.18
N VAL A 84 -6.59 -6.84 8.55
CA VAL A 84 -7.43 -5.64 8.51
C VAL A 84 -8.68 -5.86 9.35
N GLU A 85 -9.16 -4.78 9.97
CA GLU A 85 -10.42 -4.74 10.71
C GLU A 85 -11.34 -3.69 10.08
N VAL A 86 -12.56 -4.09 9.75
CA VAL A 86 -13.59 -3.19 9.23
C VAL A 86 -14.02 -2.23 10.35
N THR A 87 -14.11 -0.95 10.02
CA THR A 87 -14.44 0.13 10.97
C THR A 87 -15.74 0.85 10.61
N GLY A 88 -16.26 0.65 9.40
CA GLY A 88 -17.50 1.25 8.95
C GLY A 88 -17.90 0.74 7.58
N VAL A 89 -19.20 0.58 7.37
CA VAL A 89 -19.77 0.16 6.08
C VAL A 89 -20.95 1.08 5.76
N ARG A 90 -21.03 1.52 4.51
CA ARG A 90 -22.15 2.29 3.97
C ARG A 90 -22.55 1.72 2.63
N VAL A 91 -23.85 1.68 2.36
CA VAL A 91 -24.37 1.37 1.03
C VAL A 91 -25.07 2.60 0.49
N LEU A 92 -24.60 3.14 -0.63
CA LEU A 92 -25.14 4.36 -1.25
C LEU A 92 -25.05 4.29 -2.78
N PRO A 93 -25.78 5.15 -3.51
CA PRO A 93 -25.62 5.26 -4.97
C PRO A 93 -24.22 5.76 -5.35
N LEU A 94 -23.65 5.26 -6.44
CA LEU A 94 -22.31 5.62 -6.92
C LEU A 94 -22.13 7.14 -7.09
N GLY A 95 -23.18 7.85 -7.52
CA GLY A 95 -23.18 9.30 -7.67
C GLY A 95 -23.08 10.08 -6.35
N GLU A 96 -23.29 9.43 -5.19
CA GLU A 96 -23.25 10.03 -3.86
C GLU A 96 -21.93 9.77 -3.11
N VAL A 97 -20.93 9.14 -3.76
CA VAL A 97 -19.62 8.89 -3.16
C VAL A 97 -18.93 10.23 -2.88
N ASP A 98 -18.58 10.45 -1.63
CA ASP A 98 -17.97 11.70 -1.19
C ASP A 98 -16.47 11.78 -1.53
N PRO A 99 -15.91 12.98 -1.72
CA PRO A 99 -14.49 13.15 -2.06
C PRO A 99 -13.53 12.57 -1.03
N ARG A 100 -13.91 12.51 0.24
CA ARG A 100 -13.03 11.97 1.29
C ARG A 100 -12.89 10.46 1.15
N HIS A 101 -13.96 9.74 0.81
CA HIS A 101 -13.87 8.31 0.51
C HIS A 101 -12.93 8.03 -0.66
N ALA A 102 -13.08 8.79 -1.76
CA ALA A 102 -12.22 8.67 -2.94
C ALA A 102 -10.73 8.87 -2.63
N VAL A 103 -10.41 9.80 -1.72
CA VAL A 103 -9.04 10.04 -1.24
C VAL A 103 -8.56 8.91 -0.32
N ASP A 104 -9.40 8.46 0.61
CA ASP A 104 -9.06 7.43 1.60
C ASP A 104 -8.89 6.02 0.97
N GLU A 105 -9.33 5.84 -0.28
CA GLU A 105 -8.98 4.68 -1.11
C GLU A 105 -7.48 4.61 -1.45
N GLY A 106 -6.71 5.68 -1.23
CA GLY A 106 -5.25 5.64 -1.18
C GLY A 106 -4.53 5.39 -2.51
N GLU A 107 -5.25 5.46 -3.61
CA GLU A 107 -4.80 5.15 -4.98
C GLU A 107 -4.22 6.35 -5.74
N GLY A 108 -4.14 7.51 -5.08
CA GLY A 108 -3.62 8.75 -5.67
C GLY A 108 -4.67 9.62 -6.36
N HIS A 109 -5.95 9.26 -6.27
CA HIS A 109 -7.07 10.09 -6.74
C HIS A 109 -7.23 11.32 -5.84
N ARG A 110 -7.32 12.50 -6.45
CA ARG A 110 -7.56 13.78 -5.75
C ARG A 110 -9.01 14.24 -5.87
N THR A 111 -9.75 13.66 -6.82
CA THR A 111 -11.14 14.01 -7.10
C THR A 111 -11.99 12.75 -7.26
N VAL A 112 -13.29 12.88 -7.02
CA VAL A 112 -14.27 11.81 -7.27
C VAL A 112 -14.28 11.43 -8.75
N ALA A 113 -14.06 12.37 -9.68
CA ALA A 113 -14.00 12.08 -11.10
C ALA A 113 -12.83 11.14 -11.45
N GLU A 114 -11.61 11.44 -10.97
CA GLU A 114 -10.44 10.57 -11.19
C GLU A 114 -10.66 9.16 -10.59
N TRP A 115 -11.23 9.09 -9.38
CA TRP A 115 -11.58 7.84 -8.71
C TRP A 115 -12.63 7.04 -9.50
N ARG A 116 -13.67 7.72 -9.98
CA ARG A 116 -14.78 7.12 -10.73
C ARG A 116 -14.30 6.56 -12.06
N ASP A 117 -13.50 7.30 -12.80
CA ASP A 117 -12.91 6.83 -14.07
C ASP A 117 -12.06 5.56 -13.87
N ALA A 118 -11.35 5.45 -12.74
CA ALA A 118 -10.60 4.24 -12.41
C ALA A 118 -11.52 3.05 -12.07
N HIS A 119 -12.55 3.28 -11.25
CA HIS A 119 -13.50 2.24 -10.85
C HIS A 119 -14.36 1.74 -12.01
N GLU A 120 -14.87 2.63 -12.85
CA GLU A 120 -15.65 2.26 -14.03
C GLU A 120 -14.82 1.43 -15.01
N ARG A 121 -13.56 1.81 -15.26
CA ARG A 121 -12.65 0.99 -16.08
C ARG A 121 -12.42 -0.41 -15.50
N PHE A 122 -12.34 -0.54 -14.18
CA PHE A 122 -12.21 -1.83 -13.52
C PHE A 122 -13.50 -2.65 -13.66
N TRP A 123 -14.66 -2.06 -13.34
CA TRP A 123 -15.94 -2.75 -13.37
C TRP A 123 -16.43 -3.11 -14.77
N HIS A 124 -16.07 -2.32 -15.79
CA HIS A 124 -16.36 -2.62 -17.20
C HIS A 124 -15.33 -3.56 -17.82
N GLY A 125 -14.30 -3.97 -17.07
CA GLY A 125 -13.29 -4.92 -17.52
C GLY A 125 -13.86 -6.31 -17.76
N GLU A 126 -13.27 -7.04 -18.71
CA GLU A 126 -13.68 -8.39 -19.10
C GLU A 126 -13.76 -9.35 -17.89
N ALA A 127 -12.77 -9.28 -17.00
CA ALA A 127 -12.72 -10.13 -15.80
C ALA A 127 -13.91 -9.89 -14.86
N MET A 128 -14.31 -8.62 -14.64
CA MET A 128 -15.45 -8.30 -13.78
C MET A 128 -16.77 -8.71 -14.44
N ARG A 129 -16.94 -8.43 -15.73
CA ARG A 129 -18.12 -8.85 -16.49
C ARG A 129 -18.31 -10.37 -16.51
N ALA A 130 -17.20 -11.11 -16.63
CA ALA A 130 -17.21 -12.56 -16.53
C ALA A 130 -17.60 -13.03 -15.12
N ALA A 131 -17.07 -12.40 -14.07
CA ALA A 131 -17.42 -12.72 -12.68
C ALA A 131 -18.91 -12.46 -12.38
N LEU A 132 -19.47 -11.35 -12.90
CA LEU A 132 -20.88 -11.02 -12.76
C LEU A 132 -21.81 -11.82 -13.70
N GLY A 133 -21.26 -12.56 -14.66
CA GLY A 133 -22.04 -13.28 -15.67
C GLY A 133 -22.82 -12.38 -16.65
N ASP A 134 -22.45 -11.10 -16.75
CA ASP A 134 -23.12 -10.11 -17.61
C ASP A 134 -22.10 -9.36 -18.49
N PRO A 135 -21.99 -9.71 -19.79
CA PRO A 135 -21.06 -9.04 -20.72
C PRO A 135 -21.47 -7.60 -21.05
N GLY A 136 -22.73 -7.23 -20.80
CA GLY A 136 -23.27 -5.89 -21.00
C GLY A 136 -23.22 -5.01 -19.75
N PHE A 137 -22.69 -5.52 -18.63
CA PHE A 137 -22.72 -4.82 -17.35
C PHE A 137 -22.08 -3.43 -17.46
N THR A 138 -22.82 -2.44 -16.95
CA THR A 138 -22.43 -1.04 -16.84
C THR A 138 -22.90 -0.50 -15.49
N VAL A 139 -22.30 0.62 -15.08
CA VAL A 139 -22.70 1.34 -13.88
C VAL A 139 -23.13 2.76 -14.24
N ASP A 140 -23.95 3.37 -13.40
CA ASP A 140 -24.41 4.75 -13.48
C ASP A 140 -24.51 5.37 -12.07
N ASP A 141 -24.97 6.62 -11.98
CA ASP A 141 -25.11 7.34 -10.70
C ASP A 141 -26.00 6.64 -9.68
N THR A 142 -26.95 5.83 -10.13
CA THR A 142 -27.93 5.14 -9.28
C THR A 142 -27.44 3.77 -8.81
N THR A 143 -26.37 3.26 -9.41
CA THR A 143 -25.79 1.96 -9.09
C THR A 143 -25.36 1.90 -7.63
N ARG A 144 -25.81 0.86 -6.91
CA ARG A 144 -25.53 0.70 -5.47
C ARG A 144 -24.11 0.15 -5.25
N VAL A 145 -23.34 0.87 -4.44
CA VAL A 145 -21.98 0.49 -4.05
C VAL A 145 -21.87 0.33 -2.54
N VAL A 146 -21.01 -0.59 -2.13
CA VAL A 146 -20.66 -0.88 -0.74
C VAL A 146 -19.33 -0.19 -0.46
N LEU A 147 -19.37 0.84 0.38
CA LEU A 147 -18.22 1.61 0.81
C LEU A 147 -17.76 1.08 2.16
N GLU A 148 -16.57 0.52 2.19
CA GLU A 148 -15.97 -0.02 3.39
C GLU A 148 -14.84 0.87 3.87
N ARG A 149 -14.73 1.04 5.18
CA ARG A 149 -13.58 1.61 5.86
C ARG A 149 -12.94 0.55 6.71
N PHE A 150 -11.62 0.51 6.73
CA PHE A 150 -10.86 -0.46 7.51
C PHE A 150 -9.55 0.13 8.03
N ARG A 151 -8.93 -0.59 8.95
CA ARG A 151 -7.60 -0.30 9.46
C ARG A 151 -6.78 -1.57 9.52
N VAL A 152 -5.46 -1.45 9.36
CA VAL A 152 -4.55 -2.53 9.72
C VAL A 152 -4.53 -2.67 11.24
N VAL A 153 -4.64 -3.91 11.73
CA VAL A 153 -4.52 -4.24 13.17
C VAL A 153 -3.29 -5.09 13.42
N GLY A 154 -2.61 -4.80 14.52
CA GLY A 154 -1.28 -5.35 14.79
C GLY A 154 -0.18 -4.66 13.96
N GLU A 155 1.05 -5.12 14.14
CA GLU A 155 2.18 -4.64 13.33
C GLU A 155 2.42 -5.64 12.19
N PRO A 156 2.36 -5.20 10.92
CA PRO A 156 2.80 -6.03 9.81
C PRO A 156 4.28 -6.41 9.98
N ASP A 157 4.69 -7.49 9.31
CA ASP A 157 6.10 -7.85 9.24
C ASP A 157 6.95 -6.63 8.78
N PRO A 158 8.00 -6.25 9.54
CA PRO A 158 8.82 -5.08 9.24
C PRO A 158 9.37 -5.05 7.81
N VAL A 159 9.82 -6.20 7.30
CA VAL A 159 10.40 -6.28 5.96
C VAL A 159 9.32 -6.09 4.91
N THR A 160 8.18 -6.76 5.07
CA THR A 160 6.98 -6.60 4.23
C THR A 160 6.53 -5.14 4.17
N ALA A 161 6.45 -4.46 5.32
CA ALA A 161 6.06 -3.05 5.39
C ALA A 161 7.07 -2.12 4.70
N ALA A 162 8.37 -2.35 4.90
CA ALA A 162 9.42 -1.59 4.22
C ALA A 162 9.40 -1.81 2.69
N VAL A 163 9.22 -3.06 2.24
CA VAL A 163 9.09 -3.41 0.81
C VAL A 163 7.88 -2.70 0.20
N ALA A 164 6.73 -2.71 0.89
CA ALA A 164 5.54 -1.98 0.46
C ALA A 164 5.81 -0.47 0.29
N GLY A 165 6.50 0.14 1.26
CA GLY A 165 6.91 1.54 1.18
C GLY A 165 7.83 1.83 -0.01
N GLU A 166 8.80 0.95 -0.27
CA GLU A 166 9.74 1.10 -1.39
C GLU A 166 9.03 1.01 -2.72
N LEU A 167 8.20 -0.03 -2.92
CA LEU A 167 7.43 -0.20 -4.16
C LEU A 167 6.49 1.00 -4.40
N ARG A 168 5.87 1.51 -3.34
CA ARG A 168 5.01 2.69 -3.44
C ARG A 168 5.79 3.93 -3.89
N LEU A 169 7.00 4.17 -3.37
CA LEU A 169 7.87 5.28 -3.81
C LEU A 169 8.38 5.15 -5.27
N LEU A 170 8.26 3.98 -5.89
CA LEU A 170 8.57 3.78 -7.31
C LEU A 170 7.41 4.12 -8.24
N GLU A 171 6.18 4.22 -7.72
CA GLU A 171 5.02 4.59 -8.52
C GLU A 171 5.12 6.04 -8.99
N PRO A 172 4.97 6.34 -10.30
CA PRO A 172 5.13 7.70 -10.81
C PRO A 172 4.25 8.75 -10.12
N ALA A 173 3.00 8.40 -9.82
CA ALA A 173 2.05 9.30 -9.15
C ALA A 173 2.48 9.61 -7.70
N VAL A 174 2.94 8.60 -6.96
CA VAL A 174 3.45 8.75 -5.59
C VAL A 174 4.75 9.55 -5.60
N ARG A 175 5.67 9.22 -6.52
CA ARG A 175 6.97 9.89 -6.65
C ARG A 175 6.83 11.38 -6.99
N ALA A 176 5.77 11.76 -7.70
CA ALA A 176 5.46 13.16 -8.00
C ALA A 176 4.66 13.87 -6.88
N SER A 177 4.15 13.13 -5.90
CA SER A 177 3.30 13.68 -4.84
C SER A 177 4.12 14.16 -3.65
N ARG A 178 4.10 15.47 -3.39
CA ARG A 178 4.69 16.05 -2.18
C ARG A 178 4.09 15.45 -0.90
N ALA A 179 2.78 15.24 -0.86
CA ALA A 179 2.12 14.69 0.32
C ALA A 179 2.60 13.26 0.62
N GLU A 180 2.73 12.42 -0.41
CA GLU A 180 3.26 11.06 -0.22
C GLU A 180 4.74 11.06 0.13
N ALA A 181 5.54 11.93 -0.48
CA ALA A 181 6.94 12.09 -0.11
C ALA A 181 7.07 12.56 1.35
N GLU A 182 6.24 13.49 1.81
CA GLU A 182 6.24 13.93 3.21
C GLU A 182 5.87 12.82 4.18
N ARG A 183 4.97 11.91 3.75
CA ARG A 183 4.47 10.77 4.53
C ARG A 183 5.45 9.60 4.61
N LEU A 184 6.14 9.31 3.50
CA LEU A 184 7.00 8.14 3.33
C LEU A 184 8.49 8.43 3.55
N LEU A 185 8.95 9.67 3.40
CA LEU A 185 10.33 10.05 3.70
C LEU A 185 10.49 10.42 5.16
N ASP A 186 11.46 9.79 5.80
CA ASP A 186 11.82 10.10 7.17
C ASP A 186 12.26 11.58 7.29
N PRO A 187 11.93 12.31 8.38
CA PRO A 187 12.38 13.69 8.60
C PRO A 187 13.90 13.89 8.42
N GLU A 188 14.70 12.88 8.74
CA GLU A 188 16.17 12.87 8.59
C GLU A 188 16.63 12.23 7.27
N PHE A 189 15.73 12.08 6.28
CA PHE A 189 16.01 11.38 5.04
C PHE A 189 17.19 11.99 4.27
N THR A 190 18.05 11.08 3.78
CA THR A 190 19.12 11.40 2.85
C THR A 190 19.18 10.43 1.68
N GLU A 191 19.56 10.91 0.50
CA GLU A 191 19.82 10.07 -0.66
C GLU A 191 21.14 10.41 -1.33
N VAL A 192 21.85 9.40 -1.81
CA VAL A 192 22.88 9.55 -2.83
C VAL A 192 22.31 9.09 -4.16
N GLY A 193 21.98 10.06 -5.02
CA GLY A 193 21.42 9.78 -6.33
C GLY A 193 22.47 9.18 -7.27
N ALA A 194 22.01 8.61 -8.39
CA ALA A 194 22.88 8.01 -9.42
C ALA A 194 23.97 8.96 -9.98
N SER A 195 23.77 10.27 -9.88
CA SER A 195 24.76 11.29 -10.27
C SER A 195 25.84 11.55 -9.20
N GLY A 196 25.77 10.88 -8.05
CA GLY A 196 26.58 11.17 -6.87
C GLY A 196 26.08 12.39 -6.06
N ARG A 197 25.06 13.10 -6.54
CA ARG A 197 24.45 14.21 -5.80
C ARG A 197 23.82 13.68 -4.51
N ARG A 198 24.11 14.38 -3.41
CA ARG A 198 23.44 14.19 -2.12
C ARG A 198 22.13 14.98 -2.10
N TRP A 199 21.07 14.33 -1.67
CA TRP A 199 19.74 14.89 -1.47
C TRP A 199 19.36 14.78 -0.01
N THR A 200 18.73 15.81 0.52
CA THR A 200 18.03 15.79 1.80
C THR A 200 16.53 15.74 1.56
N ARG A 201 15.74 15.43 2.59
CA ARG A 201 14.27 15.51 2.54
C ARG A 201 13.80 16.85 1.98
N ASP A 202 14.24 17.96 2.57
CA ASP A 202 13.78 19.29 2.17
C ASP A 202 14.18 19.63 0.74
N ALA A 203 15.40 19.26 0.31
CA ALA A 203 15.84 19.47 -1.06
C ALA A 203 15.04 18.61 -2.05
N MET A 204 14.66 17.39 -1.69
CA MET A 204 13.80 16.52 -2.49
C MET A 204 12.40 17.13 -2.62
N LEU A 205 11.78 17.51 -1.50
CA LEU A 205 10.43 18.11 -1.46
C LEU A 205 10.36 19.46 -2.18
N ALA A 206 11.45 20.23 -2.20
CA ALA A 206 11.55 21.48 -2.96
C ALA A 206 11.75 21.26 -4.46
N ALA A 207 12.31 20.11 -4.86
CA ALA A 207 12.57 19.76 -6.26
C ALA A 207 11.42 19.01 -6.92
N LEU A 208 10.45 18.51 -6.14
CA LEU A 208 9.24 17.92 -6.70
C LEU A 208 8.50 18.98 -7.51
N PRO A 209 8.05 18.65 -8.73
CA PRO A 209 7.11 19.51 -9.43
C PRO A 209 5.90 19.70 -8.50
N GLY A 210 5.34 20.90 -8.45
CA GLY A 210 4.08 21.14 -7.73
C GLY A 210 2.94 20.32 -8.33
N ASP A 211 1.69 20.78 -8.20
CA ASP A 211 0.51 20.05 -8.74
C ASP A 211 0.49 19.83 -10.27
N ALA A 212 1.54 20.26 -10.99
CA ALA A 212 1.76 19.96 -12.39
C ALA A 212 2.28 18.53 -12.55
N ALA A 213 1.48 17.67 -13.19
CA ALA A 213 1.86 16.31 -13.55
C ALA A 213 3.24 16.30 -14.23
N ALA A 214 4.20 15.59 -13.64
CA ALA A 214 5.47 15.34 -14.29
C ALA A 214 5.23 14.62 -15.62
N PRO A 215 6.01 14.90 -16.69
CA PRO A 215 5.93 14.12 -17.92
C PRO A 215 6.10 12.64 -17.58
N GLY A 216 5.32 11.77 -18.24
CA GLY A 216 5.18 10.35 -17.94
C GLY A 216 6.52 9.61 -17.88
N ALA A 217 7.17 9.67 -16.72
CA ALA A 217 8.42 8.99 -16.48
C ALA A 217 8.20 7.50 -16.72
N PRO A 218 9.11 6.83 -17.44
CA PRO A 218 8.94 5.42 -17.73
C PRO A 218 8.76 4.65 -16.42
N PRO A 219 7.83 3.68 -16.37
CA PRO A 219 7.57 2.93 -15.15
C PRO A 219 8.85 2.29 -14.66
N CYS A 220 9.13 2.45 -13.37
CA CYS A 220 10.28 1.82 -12.75
C CYS A 220 9.88 0.41 -12.32
N ARG A 221 10.53 -0.60 -12.91
CA ARG A 221 10.33 -1.99 -12.52
C ARG A 221 11.38 -2.37 -11.49
N ALA A 222 10.94 -2.83 -10.31
CA ALA A 222 11.80 -3.41 -9.30
C ALA A 222 11.84 -4.94 -9.44
N SER A 223 12.99 -5.54 -9.13
CA SER A 223 13.17 -6.99 -9.09
C SER A 223 14.23 -7.37 -8.06
N GLY A 224 14.22 -8.62 -7.62
CA GLY A 224 15.22 -9.13 -6.68
C GLY A 224 15.16 -8.43 -5.31
N MET A 225 13.95 -8.07 -4.87
CA MET A 225 13.74 -7.43 -3.58
C MET A 225 14.14 -8.37 -2.45
N ALA A 226 15.12 -7.98 -1.67
CA ALA A 226 15.58 -8.66 -0.47
C ALA A 226 15.62 -7.67 0.69
N GLY A 227 15.19 -8.10 1.87
CA GLY A 227 15.16 -7.28 3.06
C GLY A 227 15.65 -8.01 4.30
N VAL A 228 16.29 -7.25 5.19
CA VAL A 228 16.81 -7.74 6.46
C VAL A 228 16.47 -6.76 7.57
N LEU A 229 15.92 -7.25 8.68
CA LEU A 229 15.78 -6.47 9.91
C LEU A 229 17.17 -6.35 10.56
N LEU A 230 17.78 -5.17 10.49
CA LEU A 230 19.11 -4.93 11.05
C LEU A 230 19.06 -4.74 12.57
N ALA A 231 18.00 -4.10 13.05
CA ALA A 231 17.74 -3.83 14.46
C ALA A 231 16.22 -3.61 14.65
N PRO A 232 15.70 -3.65 15.89
CA PRO A 232 14.32 -3.24 16.15
C PRO A 232 14.03 -1.86 15.55
N GLY A 233 13.03 -1.80 14.66
CA GLY A 233 12.65 -0.55 13.98
C GLY A 233 13.57 -0.10 12.83
N LEU A 234 14.50 -0.94 12.35
CA LEU A 234 15.38 -0.61 11.23
C LEU A 234 15.51 -1.78 10.25
N VAL A 235 15.07 -1.57 9.02
CA VAL A 235 15.13 -2.53 7.91
C VAL A 235 16.08 -2.04 6.83
N HIS A 236 16.89 -2.94 6.29
CA HIS A 236 17.68 -2.71 5.09
C HIS A 236 17.08 -3.49 3.92
N LEU A 237 16.89 -2.81 2.79
CA LEU A 237 16.45 -3.41 1.54
C LEU A 237 17.53 -3.28 0.48
N THR A 238 17.66 -4.32 -0.34
CA THR A 238 18.45 -4.32 -1.57
C THR A 238 17.62 -4.87 -2.71
N PHE A 239 17.70 -4.25 -3.88
CA PHE A 239 16.95 -4.65 -5.06
C PHE A 239 17.54 -4.05 -6.34
N GLU A 240 17.07 -4.50 -7.49
CA GLU A 240 17.39 -3.88 -8.78
C GLU A 240 16.22 -3.09 -9.33
N THR A 241 16.52 -2.03 -10.06
CA THR A 241 15.53 -1.25 -10.79
C THR A 241 15.89 -1.11 -12.26
N VAL A 242 14.87 -1.16 -13.13
CA VAL A 242 14.97 -0.81 -14.55
C VAL A 242 14.01 0.34 -14.85
N ALA A 243 14.52 1.44 -15.40
CA ALA A 243 13.70 2.58 -15.85
C ALA A 243 14.26 3.19 -17.14
N GLY A 244 13.47 3.16 -18.21
CA GLY A 244 13.91 3.66 -19.53
C GLY A 244 15.19 2.98 -20.02
N GLY A 245 15.29 1.66 -19.85
CA GLY A 245 16.47 0.85 -20.21
C GLY A 245 17.66 0.94 -19.25
N ARG A 246 17.66 1.89 -18.30
CA ARG A 246 18.77 2.05 -17.34
C ARG A 246 18.58 1.14 -16.13
N ARG A 247 19.61 0.37 -15.79
CA ARG A 247 19.68 -0.50 -14.61
C ARG A 247 20.37 0.22 -13.43
N ALA A 248 19.88 0.00 -12.22
CA ALA A 248 20.56 0.41 -10.99
C ALA A 248 20.32 -0.60 -9.86
N ARG A 249 21.37 -0.87 -9.08
CA ARG A 249 21.29 -1.58 -7.80
C ARG A 249 20.94 -0.59 -6.70
N ARG A 250 19.95 -0.93 -5.90
CA ARG A 250 19.38 -0.08 -4.85
C ARG A 250 19.72 -0.62 -3.49
N SER A 251 19.94 0.29 -2.55
CA SER A 251 20.12 0.02 -1.14
C SER A 251 19.35 1.07 -0.35
N SER A 252 18.38 0.63 0.46
CA SER A 252 17.51 1.51 1.23
C SER A 252 17.51 1.13 2.71
N LEU A 253 17.58 2.12 3.60
CA LEU A 253 17.29 1.94 5.02
C LEU A 253 15.91 2.51 5.32
N TRP A 254 15.07 1.70 5.95
CA TRP A 254 13.72 2.04 6.38
C TRP A 254 13.66 2.05 7.90
N ARG A 255 13.16 3.14 8.47
CA ARG A 255 13.07 3.34 9.91
C ARG A 255 11.60 3.38 10.34
N ARG A 256 11.28 2.70 11.43
CA ARG A 256 9.95 2.75 12.04
C ARG A 256 9.71 4.15 12.58
N SER A 257 8.57 4.73 12.24
CA SER A 257 8.19 6.07 12.71
C SER A 257 8.06 6.05 14.24
N PRO A 258 8.77 6.91 14.97
CA PRO A 258 8.73 6.91 16.44
C PRO A 258 7.49 7.62 17.01
N ASP A 259 6.86 8.50 16.22
CA ASP A 259 5.84 9.45 16.70
C ASP A 259 4.41 9.11 16.25
N GLY A 260 4.23 8.02 15.48
CA GLY A 260 2.93 7.61 14.95
C GLY A 260 2.33 8.58 13.92
N THR A 261 3.08 9.60 13.48
CA THR A 261 2.69 10.46 12.37
C THR A 261 3.06 9.79 11.05
N GLY A 262 2.43 10.19 9.94
CA GLY A 262 2.76 9.71 8.58
C GLY A 262 2.69 8.19 8.42
N ALA A 263 3.56 7.62 7.56
CA ALA A 263 3.65 6.17 7.39
C ALA A 263 4.33 5.50 8.61
N PRO A 264 3.93 4.27 8.99
CA PRO A 264 4.53 3.54 10.11
C PRO A 264 6.01 3.17 9.87
N TRP A 265 6.40 3.02 8.60
CA TRP A 265 7.77 2.84 8.15
C TRP A 265 8.11 3.91 7.12
N ARG A 266 9.27 4.54 7.28
CA ARG A 266 9.71 5.65 6.44
C ARG A 266 11.11 5.39 5.88
N LEU A 267 11.35 5.80 4.65
CA LEU A 267 12.66 5.73 4.01
C LEU A 267 13.60 6.72 4.69
N TYR A 268 14.62 6.21 5.37
CA TYR A 268 15.63 6.97 6.10
C TYR A 268 16.86 7.27 5.24
N HIS A 269 17.30 6.30 4.44
CA HIS A 269 18.41 6.51 3.54
C HIS A 269 18.21 5.72 2.24
N HIS A 270 18.59 6.31 1.10
CA HIS A 270 18.58 5.60 -0.18
C HIS A 270 19.87 5.84 -0.96
N GLN A 271 20.33 4.80 -1.64
CA GLN A 271 21.38 4.90 -2.64
C GLN A 271 21.02 4.07 -3.87
N GLY A 272 21.22 4.67 -5.05
CA GLY A 272 21.17 3.97 -6.33
C GLY A 272 22.52 3.98 -7.02
N THR A 273 23.08 2.80 -7.26
CA THR A 273 24.32 2.62 -8.02
C THR A 273 23.98 2.17 -9.44
N PRO A 274 24.25 2.97 -10.49
CA PRO A 274 24.06 2.55 -11.88
C PRO A 274 24.82 1.26 -12.18
N VAL A 275 24.18 0.36 -12.93
CA VAL A 275 24.79 -0.88 -13.39
C VAL A 275 25.16 -0.70 -14.86
N PRO A 276 26.46 -0.73 -15.23
CA PRO A 276 26.88 -0.63 -16.63
C PRO A 276 26.35 -1.80 -17.47
N ASP A 277 26.11 -1.54 -18.76
CA ASP A 277 25.71 -2.58 -19.71
C ASP A 277 26.72 -3.74 -19.72
N GLY A 278 26.20 -4.97 -19.78
CA GLY A 278 27.02 -6.19 -19.72
C GLY A 278 27.51 -6.60 -18.33
N THR A 279 27.21 -5.81 -17.29
CA THR A 279 27.42 -6.26 -15.90
C THR A 279 26.30 -7.23 -15.51
N PRO A 280 26.62 -8.44 -15.01
CA PRO A 280 25.61 -9.38 -14.53
C PRO A 280 24.76 -8.74 -13.41
#